data_AF-A0A1V5K5G1-F1
#
_entry.id   AF-A0A1V5K5G1-F1
#
_cell.length_a   1.000
_cell.length_b   1.000
_cell.length_c   1.000
_cell.angle_alpha   90.00
_cell.angle_beta   90.00
_cell.angle_gamma   90.00
#
_symmetry.space_group_name_H-M   'P 1'
#
loop_
_entity.id
_entity.type
_entity.pdbx_description
1 polymer ?
#
loop_
_entity_poly.entity_id
_entity_poly.type
_entity_poly.pdbx_seq_one_letter_code
_entity_poly.pdbx_strand_id
1 'polypeptide(L)'
;MFLGFTGPNASGKGEAIKYLVEQKKFTASSLSDILRDEAKARGKEPVRDNLIIIGNELRQNEGAAVLAARTIKKIKNSPQAVIDSIRNVYEIEELRKNLPGFKLIGISADVKTRFERSLKRARPGDAATLEEFIKKEEKENTADEKSQQLSRCYDMADIKIDNSGTFEQLTGKLDSILKELEYKPYSRPSWDEYFMKMAYLVAERSTCLRHHVGAVIVKNNYVVSTGYNGAAAGVKDCTELGCLRDQMGIASGTRHEICRAIHAEQNAIIQAALHGGGTQGATVYCTHSPCIICAKMVVNAKIKRFVTANHYPDKSYQDLFAEAGVEFCVVKRPELTISVLD
;
A
#
# COMPACT_ATOMS: atom_id res chain seq x y z
N MET A 1 -5.08 2.47 3.24
CA MET A 1 -5.27 2.85 4.67
C MET A 1 -6.00 4.18 4.76
N PHE A 2 -7.04 4.28 5.59
CA PHE A 2 -7.81 5.51 5.79
C PHE A 2 -7.70 5.98 7.24
N LEU A 3 -7.26 7.22 7.46
CA LEU A 3 -7.14 7.80 8.80
C LEU A 3 -8.04 9.02 8.92
N GLY A 4 -8.95 9.03 9.88
CA GLY A 4 -9.74 10.20 10.24
C GLY A 4 -9.08 11.02 11.34
N PHE A 5 -9.27 12.33 11.33
CA PHE A 5 -8.81 13.22 12.39
C PHE A 5 -9.97 13.98 13.04
N THR A 6 -9.97 13.95 14.37
CA THR A 6 -10.89 14.70 15.21
C THR A 6 -10.16 15.33 16.40
N GLY A 7 -10.81 16.26 17.09
CA GLY A 7 -10.28 16.90 18.29
C GLY A 7 -10.45 18.42 18.31
N PRO A 8 -10.12 19.07 19.44
CA PRO A 8 -10.41 20.48 19.70
C PRO A 8 -9.75 21.46 18.71
N ASN A 9 -10.23 22.71 18.70
CA ASN A 9 -9.64 23.75 17.85
C ASN A 9 -8.18 24.02 18.28
N ALA A 10 -7.33 24.33 17.30
CA ALA A 10 -5.90 24.59 17.47
C ALA A 10 -5.09 23.44 18.12
N SER A 11 -5.60 22.20 18.09
CA SER A 11 -4.89 21.03 18.61
C SER A 11 -3.73 20.51 17.73
N GLY A 12 -3.54 21.06 16.52
CA GLY A 12 -2.44 20.68 15.62
C GLY A 12 -2.78 19.60 14.58
N LYS A 13 -4.07 19.26 14.38
CA LYS A 13 -4.52 18.36 13.30
C LYS A 13 -3.98 18.72 11.92
N GLY A 14 -3.99 20.02 11.58
CA GLY A 14 -3.49 20.50 10.28
C GLY A 14 -2.02 20.18 10.05
N GLU A 15 -1.18 20.32 11.09
CA GLU A 15 0.24 19.98 11.03
C GLU A 15 0.46 18.46 10.93
N ALA A 16 -0.34 17.66 11.67
CA ALA A 16 -0.31 16.20 11.55
C ALA A 16 -0.67 15.74 10.12
N ILE A 17 -1.74 16.30 9.54
CA ILE A 17 -2.16 16.00 8.16
C ILE A 17 -1.07 16.40 7.16
N LYS A 18 -0.52 17.61 7.30
CA LYS A 18 0.56 18.10 6.44
C LYS A 18 1.75 17.15 6.45
N TYR A 19 2.19 16.73 7.63
CA TYR A 19 3.26 15.74 7.77
C TYR A 19 2.93 14.42 7.06
N LEU A 20 1.72 13.89 7.24
CA LEU A 20 1.31 12.62 6.60
C LEU A 20 1.25 12.73 5.07
N VAL A 21 0.80 13.87 4.54
CA VAL A 21 0.78 14.12 3.10
C VAL A 21 2.21 14.20 2.55
N GLU A 22 3.04 15.05 3.14
CA GLU A 22 4.38 15.37 2.63
C GLU A 22 5.37 14.21 2.82
N GLN A 23 5.33 13.54 3.97
CA GLN A 23 6.35 12.56 4.36
C GLN A 23 5.88 11.11 4.22
N LYS A 24 4.56 10.86 4.22
CA LYS A 24 3.98 9.50 4.24
C LYS A 24 3.08 9.21 3.04
N LYS A 25 3.03 10.09 2.02
CA LYS A 25 2.31 9.92 0.74
C LYS A 25 0.78 9.82 0.87
N PHE A 26 0.20 10.28 1.98
CA PHE A 26 -1.27 10.33 2.07
C PHE A 26 -1.84 11.40 1.15
N THR A 27 -3.07 11.19 0.69
CA THR A 27 -3.89 12.27 0.13
C THR A 27 -4.78 12.85 1.23
N ALA A 28 -5.06 14.15 1.21
CA ALA A 28 -5.94 14.78 2.19
C ALA A 28 -7.30 15.11 1.59
N SER A 29 -8.37 14.91 2.37
CA SER A 29 -9.71 15.38 2.07
C SER A 29 -10.38 15.88 3.35
N SER A 30 -11.04 17.02 3.31
CA SER A 30 -11.78 17.55 4.46
C SER A 30 -13.27 17.41 4.23
N LEU A 31 -14.01 16.99 5.26
CA LEU A 31 -15.48 17.05 5.23
C LEU A 31 -15.97 18.50 5.05
N SER A 32 -15.19 19.47 5.51
CA SER A 32 -15.44 20.89 5.30
C SER A 32 -15.27 21.33 3.85
N ASP A 33 -14.54 20.58 3.01
CA ASP A 33 -14.42 20.91 1.58
C ASP A 33 -15.76 20.74 0.87
N ILE A 34 -16.57 19.76 1.28
CA ILE A 34 -17.95 19.61 0.80
C ILE A 34 -18.77 20.86 1.11
N LEU A 35 -18.61 21.42 2.31
CA LEU A 35 -19.31 22.64 2.72
C LEU A 35 -18.83 23.87 1.94
N ARG A 36 -17.52 23.96 1.64
CA ARG A 36 -16.95 25.05 0.84
C ARG A 36 -17.42 25.00 -0.61
N ASP A 37 -17.45 23.80 -1.20
CA ASP A 37 -17.97 23.56 -2.54
C ASP A 37 -19.46 23.97 -2.60
N GLU A 38 -20.24 23.57 -1.61
CA GLU A 38 -21.67 23.91 -1.49
C GLU A 38 -21.89 25.42 -1.28
N ALA A 39 -21.09 26.09 -0.44
CA ALA A 39 -21.16 27.54 -0.23
C ALA A 39 -20.94 28.30 -1.54
N LYS A 40 -19.91 27.92 -2.31
CA LYS A 40 -19.63 28.50 -3.62
C LYS A 40 -20.77 28.27 -4.60
N ALA A 41 -21.33 27.06 -4.65
CA ALA A 41 -22.46 26.73 -5.51
C ALA A 41 -23.71 27.58 -5.19
N ARG A 42 -23.88 27.97 -3.92
CA ARG A 42 -24.96 28.84 -3.44
C ARG A 42 -24.64 30.34 -3.49
N GLY A 43 -23.48 30.72 -4.06
CA GLY A 43 -23.05 32.12 -4.12
C GLY A 43 -22.75 32.75 -2.75
N LYS A 44 -22.48 31.94 -1.72
CA LYS A 44 -22.14 32.40 -0.36
C LYS A 44 -20.62 32.36 -0.16
N GLU A 45 -20.10 33.33 0.58
CA GLU A 45 -18.69 33.30 0.99
C GLU A 45 -18.42 32.13 1.94
N PRO A 46 -17.32 31.38 1.78
CA PRO A 46 -16.99 30.20 2.58
C PRO A 46 -16.41 30.56 3.96
N VAL A 47 -17.06 31.48 4.67
CA VAL A 47 -16.74 31.89 6.04
C VAL A 47 -17.37 30.93 7.06
N ARG A 48 -16.79 30.87 8.27
CA ARG A 48 -17.15 29.86 9.30
C ARG A 48 -18.65 29.78 9.57
N ASP A 49 -19.32 30.91 9.75
CA ASP A 49 -20.74 30.94 10.10
C ASP A 49 -21.61 30.38 8.97
N ASN A 50 -21.30 30.72 7.71
CA ASN A 50 -21.97 30.16 6.54
C ASN A 50 -21.76 28.63 6.45
N LEU A 51 -20.55 28.15 6.70
CA LEU A 51 -20.26 26.71 6.66
C LEU A 51 -21.01 25.94 7.76
N ILE A 52 -21.17 26.53 8.96
CA ILE A 52 -21.97 25.92 10.04
C ILE A 52 -23.43 25.83 9.63
N ILE A 53 -24.02 26.90 9.11
CA ILE A 53 -25.41 26.94 8.66
C ILE A 53 -25.65 25.89 7.56
N ILE A 54 -24.82 25.91 6.51
CA ILE A 54 -24.91 24.96 5.40
C ILE A 54 -24.72 23.52 5.91
N GLY A 55 -23.79 23.29 6.82
CA GLY A 55 -23.56 21.96 7.41
C GLY A 55 -24.77 21.43 8.17
N ASN A 56 -25.43 22.28 8.96
CA ASN A 56 -26.63 21.90 9.69
C ASN A 56 -27.81 21.65 8.73
N GLU A 57 -27.99 22.49 7.71
CA GLU A 57 -29.01 22.29 6.67
C GLU A 57 -28.83 20.98 5.91
N LEU A 58 -27.60 20.68 5.46
CA LEU A 58 -27.30 19.42 4.77
C LEU A 58 -27.56 18.22 5.68
N ARG A 59 -27.15 18.27 6.95
CA ARG A 59 -27.43 17.18 7.90
C ARG A 59 -28.91 17.01 8.19
N GLN A 60 -29.67 18.10 8.20
CA GLN A 60 -31.12 18.07 8.40
C GLN A 60 -31.85 17.45 7.20
N ASN A 61 -31.43 17.79 5.98
CA ASN A 61 -32.15 17.41 4.75
C ASN A 61 -31.70 16.06 4.19
N GLU A 62 -30.40 15.74 4.29
CA GLU A 62 -29.80 14.55 3.67
C GLU A 62 -29.26 13.54 4.71
N GLY A 63 -29.36 13.85 6.00
CA GLY A 63 -28.94 13.01 7.11
C GLY A 63 -27.57 13.39 7.70
N ALA A 64 -27.37 13.05 8.97
CA ALA A 64 -26.23 13.50 9.77
C ALA A 64 -24.85 13.09 9.21
N ALA A 65 -24.79 12.01 8.43
CA ALA A 65 -23.57 11.49 7.82
C ALA A 65 -23.28 12.03 6.39
N VAL A 66 -24.08 12.96 5.85
CA VAL A 66 -23.99 13.43 4.45
C VAL A 66 -22.58 13.83 4.02
N LEU A 67 -21.83 14.52 4.89
CA LEU A 67 -20.48 14.98 4.56
C LEU A 67 -19.49 13.82 4.44
N ALA A 68 -19.60 12.83 5.33
CA ALA A 68 -18.82 11.60 5.25
C ALA A 68 -19.17 10.81 3.99
N ALA A 69 -20.47 10.59 3.72
CA ALA A 69 -20.94 9.86 2.55
C ALA A 69 -20.44 10.48 1.23
N ARG A 70 -20.52 11.81 1.10
CA ARG A 70 -19.99 12.53 -0.09
C ARG A 70 -18.46 12.44 -0.17
N THR A 71 -17.75 12.51 0.96
CA THR A 71 -16.28 12.38 1.00
C THR A 71 -15.84 10.97 0.59
N ILE A 72 -16.51 9.92 1.09
CA ILE A 72 -16.24 8.52 0.73
C ILE A 72 -16.31 8.33 -0.79
N LYS A 73 -17.33 8.89 -1.47
CA LYS A 73 -17.43 8.82 -2.93
C LYS A 73 -16.19 9.39 -3.65
N LYS A 74 -15.55 10.43 -3.09
CA LYS A 74 -14.32 11.04 -3.64
C LYS A 74 -13.07 10.20 -3.36
N ILE A 75 -12.99 9.51 -2.21
CA ILE A 75 -11.73 8.90 -1.74
C ILE A 75 -11.71 7.37 -1.69
N LYS A 76 -12.85 6.69 -1.87
CA LYS A 76 -12.94 5.22 -1.72
C LYS A 76 -11.98 4.45 -2.63
N ASN A 77 -11.64 5.03 -3.79
CA ASN A 77 -10.72 4.46 -4.75
C ASN A 77 -9.26 4.95 -4.56
N SER A 78 -9.00 5.73 -3.52
CA SER A 78 -7.65 6.13 -3.16
C SER A 78 -6.99 5.00 -2.37
N PRO A 79 -5.73 4.64 -2.65
CA PRO A 79 -5.03 3.60 -1.89
C PRO A 79 -4.84 3.99 -0.42
N GLN A 80 -4.73 5.29 -0.17
CA GLN A 80 -4.60 5.86 1.17
C GLN A 80 -5.05 7.32 1.21
N ALA A 81 -5.77 7.70 2.27
CA ALA A 81 -6.22 9.06 2.49
C ALA A 81 -6.34 9.40 3.98
N VAL A 82 -6.13 10.67 4.29
CA VAL A 82 -6.49 11.27 5.58
C VAL A 82 -7.75 12.11 5.43
N ILE A 83 -8.66 11.97 6.38
CA ILE A 83 -9.95 12.64 6.43
C ILE A 83 -9.94 13.63 7.58
N ASP A 84 -10.04 14.92 7.28
CA ASP A 84 -10.07 15.99 8.29
C ASP A 84 -11.50 16.46 8.60
N SER A 85 -11.62 17.20 9.70
CA SER A 85 -12.83 17.93 10.10
C SER A 85 -14.00 17.00 10.43
N ILE A 86 -13.72 15.83 11.01
CA ILE A 86 -14.74 14.92 11.53
C ILE A 86 -15.23 15.44 12.88
N ARG A 87 -16.52 15.79 12.94
CA ARG A 87 -17.10 16.53 14.08
C ARG A 87 -18.48 16.01 14.50
N ASN A 88 -19.01 14.99 13.85
CA ASN A 88 -20.27 14.37 14.20
C ASN A 88 -20.11 12.84 14.29
N VAL A 89 -20.79 12.19 15.24
CA VAL A 89 -20.62 10.74 15.47
C VAL A 89 -21.09 9.88 14.29
N TYR A 90 -22.13 10.31 13.59
CA TYR A 90 -22.64 9.62 12.41
C TYR A 90 -21.68 9.70 11.22
N GLU A 91 -20.84 10.73 11.14
CA GLU A 91 -19.76 10.80 10.15
C GLU A 91 -18.73 9.69 10.41
N ILE A 92 -18.39 9.41 11.68
CA ILE A 92 -17.45 8.36 12.06
C ILE A 92 -18.03 6.98 11.74
N GLU A 93 -19.29 6.75 12.08
CA GLU A 93 -19.99 5.50 11.81
C GLU A 93 -20.04 5.21 10.30
N GLU A 94 -20.39 6.22 9.50
CA GLU A 94 -20.44 6.09 8.04
C GLU A 94 -19.05 5.81 7.44
N LEU A 95 -17.99 6.46 7.95
CA LEU A 95 -16.61 6.18 7.55
C LEU A 95 -16.19 4.77 7.92
N ARG A 96 -16.45 4.32 9.16
CA ARG A 96 -16.13 2.95 9.62
C ARG A 96 -16.86 1.89 8.80
N LYS A 97 -18.13 2.15 8.45
CA LYS A 97 -18.97 1.23 7.67
C LYS A 97 -18.47 1.05 6.25
N ASN A 98 -18.00 2.12 5.61
CA ASN A 98 -17.72 2.12 4.16
C ASN A 98 -16.23 2.13 3.80
N LEU A 99 -15.33 2.39 4.75
CA LEU A 99 -13.88 2.38 4.53
C LEU A 99 -13.23 1.28 5.39
N PRO A 100 -12.97 0.09 4.80
CA PRO A 100 -12.31 -1.00 5.49
C PRO A 100 -10.97 -0.55 6.11
N GLY A 101 -10.76 -0.91 7.37
CA GLY A 101 -9.54 -0.54 8.10
C GLY A 101 -9.43 0.94 8.47
N PHE A 102 -10.53 1.71 8.40
CA PHE A 102 -10.55 3.09 8.87
C PHE A 102 -10.18 3.18 10.36
N LYS A 103 -9.29 4.14 10.69
CA LYS A 103 -8.92 4.47 12.07
C LYS A 103 -9.12 5.96 12.33
N LEU A 104 -9.75 6.29 13.44
CA LEU A 104 -9.95 7.65 13.91
C LEU A 104 -8.86 8.03 14.93
N ILE A 105 -8.13 9.10 14.64
CA ILE A 105 -7.11 9.69 15.50
C ILE A 105 -7.65 10.97 16.12
N GLY A 106 -7.77 10.98 17.45
CA GLY A 106 -8.12 12.14 18.24
C GLY A 106 -6.87 12.90 18.65
N ILE A 107 -6.69 14.14 18.18
CA ILE A 107 -5.58 15.01 18.60
C ILE A 107 -6.09 16.09 19.54
N SER A 108 -5.61 16.08 20.79
CA SER A 108 -5.84 17.10 21.80
C SER A 108 -4.55 17.84 22.13
N ALA A 109 -4.65 18.92 22.89
CA ALA A 109 -3.53 19.62 23.52
C ALA A 109 -4.11 20.47 24.67
N ASP A 110 -3.25 20.86 25.62
CA ASP A 110 -3.64 21.75 26.71
C ASP A 110 -4.35 23.02 26.21
N VAL A 111 -5.38 23.46 26.93
CA VAL A 111 -6.24 24.57 26.52
C VAL A 111 -5.43 25.86 26.34
N LYS A 112 -4.44 26.13 27.20
CA LYS A 112 -3.61 27.33 27.09
C LYS A 112 -2.72 27.25 25.85
N THR A 113 -2.08 26.11 25.61
CA THR A 113 -1.27 25.88 24.41
C THR A 113 -2.11 26.06 23.13
N ARG A 114 -3.35 25.55 23.10
CA ARG A 114 -4.25 25.71 21.96
C ARG A 114 -4.65 27.17 21.74
N PHE A 115 -4.96 27.89 22.83
CA PHE A 115 -5.28 29.31 22.75
C PHE A 115 -4.09 30.13 22.19
N GLU A 116 -2.88 29.91 22.70
CA GLU A 116 -1.66 30.54 22.18
C GLU A 116 -1.43 30.26 20.69
N ARG A 117 -1.62 29.00 20.27
CA ARG A 117 -1.55 28.62 18.84
C ARG A 117 -2.62 29.32 18.01
N SER A 118 -3.83 29.48 18.55
CA SER A 118 -4.92 30.21 17.89
C SER A 118 -4.57 31.68 17.70
N LEU A 119 -4.00 32.34 18.71
CA LEU A 119 -3.56 33.73 18.63
C LEU A 119 -2.47 33.91 17.57
N LYS A 120 -1.45 33.04 17.57
CA LYS A 120 -0.36 33.07 16.56
C LYS A 120 -0.88 32.87 15.13
N ARG A 121 -1.93 32.07 14.96
CA ARG A 121 -2.55 31.77 13.66
C ARG A 121 -3.40 32.92 13.14
N ALA A 122 -3.95 33.75 14.04
CA ALA A 122 -4.72 34.97 13.75
C ALA A 122 -5.78 34.82 12.65
N ARG A 123 -6.61 33.76 12.69
CA ARG A 123 -7.68 33.62 11.69
C ARG A 123 -8.86 34.53 12.00
N PRO A 124 -9.56 35.04 10.97
CA PRO A 124 -10.84 35.72 11.16
C PRO A 124 -11.82 34.85 11.98
N GLY A 125 -12.32 35.39 13.09
CA GLY A 125 -13.25 34.70 13.99
C GLY A 125 -12.61 33.87 15.12
N ASP A 126 -11.27 33.85 15.25
CA ASP A 126 -10.60 33.30 16.43
C ASP A 126 -10.94 34.14 17.70
N ALA A 127 -10.87 33.54 18.88
CA ALA A 127 -11.21 34.22 20.15
C ALA A 127 -10.09 35.16 20.59
N ALA A 128 -10.44 36.31 21.17
CA ALA A 128 -9.47 37.27 21.69
C ALA A 128 -9.03 36.94 23.12
N THR A 129 -9.90 36.27 23.90
CA THR A 129 -9.63 35.87 25.28
C THR A 129 -9.76 34.35 25.46
N LEU A 130 -9.11 33.82 26.50
CA LEU A 130 -9.19 32.40 26.86
C LEU A 130 -10.64 32.00 27.21
N GLU A 131 -11.40 32.87 27.87
CA GLU A 131 -12.80 32.63 28.22
C GLU A 131 -13.69 32.51 26.97
N GLU A 132 -13.51 33.41 25.99
CA GLU A 132 -14.20 33.32 24.71
C GLU A 132 -13.82 32.06 23.94
N PHE A 133 -12.55 31.66 24.01
CA PHE A 133 -12.05 30.45 23.36
C PHE A 133 -12.74 29.20 23.91
N ILE A 134 -12.84 29.09 25.24
CA ILE A 134 -13.53 27.98 25.92
C ILE A 134 -15.03 27.99 25.57
N LYS A 135 -15.71 29.14 25.68
CA LYS A 135 -17.14 29.25 25.34
C LYS A 135 -17.44 28.88 23.89
N LYS A 136 -16.56 29.24 22.95
CA LYS A 136 -16.72 28.84 21.54
C LYS A 136 -16.57 27.33 21.36
N GLU A 137 -15.70 26.67 22.12
CA GLU A 137 -15.51 25.22 22.07
C GLU A 137 -16.68 24.46 22.71
N GLU A 138 -17.24 24.97 23.81
CA GLU A 138 -18.47 24.43 24.40
C GLU A 138 -19.65 24.46 23.42
N LYS A 139 -19.77 25.53 22.63
CA LYS A 139 -20.78 25.63 21.56
C LYS A 139 -20.61 24.59 20.43
N GLU A 140 -19.40 24.08 20.21
CA GLU A 140 -19.14 23.00 19.24
C GLU A 140 -19.48 21.60 19.79
N ASN A 141 -19.93 21.52 21.05
CA ASN A 141 -20.29 20.29 21.75
C ASN A 141 -21.76 20.29 22.13
N THR A 142 -22.61 20.03 21.14
CA THR A 142 -24.06 19.98 21.32
C THR A 142 -24.55 18.55 21.60
N ALA A 143 -25.70 18.41 22.26
CA ALA A 143 -26.36 17.10 22.41
C ALA A 143 -27.14 16.68 21.15
N ASP A 144 -27.45 17.65 20.27
CA ASP A 144 -28.19 17.45 19.03
C ASP A 144 -27.40 16.59 18.03
N GLU A 145 -28.04 15.52 17.58
CA GLU A 145 -27.53 14.56 16.60
C GLU A 145 -27.19 15.18 15.25
N LYS A 146 -27.82 16.31 14.90
CA LYS A 146 -27.62 17.01 13.62
C LYS A 146 -26.59 18.14 13.70
N SER A 147 -26.03 18.37 14.87
CA SER A 147 -25.05 19.44 15.13
C SER A 147 -23.66 18.84 15.43
N GLN A 148 -22.68 19.70 15.73
CA GLN A 148 -21.32 19.25 16.06
C GLN A 148 -21.27 18.64 17.47
N GLN A 149 -20.49 17.57 17.61
CA GLN A 149 -20.37 16.73 18.80
C GLN A 149 -18.89 16.36 19.04
N LEU A 150 -18.02 17.36 19.04
CA LEU A 150 -16.56 17.19 18.97
C LEU A 150 -15.96 16.31 20.08
N SER A 151 -16.42 16.46 21.31
CA SER A 151 -16.00 15.66 22.47
C SER A 151 -16.41 14.20 22.29
N ARG A 152 -17.64 13.94 21.83
CA ARG A 152 -18.09 12.56 21.54
C ARG A 152 -17.26 11.93 20.42
N CYS A 153 -16.94 12.69 19.37
CA CYS A 153 -16.04 12.22 18.32
C CYS A 153 -14.64 11.90 18.84
N TYR A 154 -14.08 12.75 19.70
CA TYR A 154 -12.79 12.50 20.34
C TYR A 154 -12.82 11.26 21.23
N ASP A 155 -13.92 11.02 21.94
CA ASP A 155 -14.09 9.83 22.76
C ASP A 155 -14.19 8.54 21.93
N MET A 156 -14.77 8.63 20.73
CA MET A 156 -14.83 7.54 19.76
C MET A 156 -13.49 7.27 19.04
N ALA A 157 -12.46 8.10 19.23
CA ALA A 157 -11.18 7.92 18.58
C ALA A 157 -10.53 6.59 18.98
N ASP A 158 -10.07 5.84 17.98
CA ASP A 158 -9.34 4.59 18.16
C ASP A 158 -7.97 4.84 18.80
N ILE A 159 -7.38 6.00 18.50
CA ILE A 159 -6.05 6.41 18.95
C ILE A 159 -6.11 7.86 19.41
N LYS A 160 -5.54 8.17 20.57
CA LYS A 160 -5.53 9.52 21.15
C LYS A 160 -4.10 10.03 21.26
N ILE A 161 -3.86 11.25 20.75
CA ILE A 161 -2.58 11.94 20.79
C ILE A 161 -2.74 13.22 21.60
N ASP A 162 -1.96 13.35 22.66
CA ASP A 162 -1.70 14.64 23.29
C ASP A 162 -0.58 15.38 22.55
N ASN A 163 -0.90 16.53 21.98
CA ASN A 163 -0.03 17.42 21.24
C ASN A 163 0.27 18.73 22.01
N SER A 164 0.43 18.63 23.34
CA SER A 164 0.90 19.74 24.17
C SER A 164 2.41 20.03 24.00
N GLY A 165 3.14 19.11 23.36
CA GLY A 165 4.58 19.20 23.13
C GLY A 165 5.00 19.90 21.83
N THR A 166 6.19 19.55 21.32
CA THR A 166 6.77 20.08 20.08
C THR A 166 6.26 19.36 18.83
N PHE A 167 6.55 19.91 17.65
CA PHE A 167 6.18 19.29 16.37
C PHE A 167 6.91 17.95 16.16
N GLU A 168 8.18 17.83 16.56
CA GLU A 168 8.95 16.59 16.48
C GLU A 168 8.34 15.49 17.36
N GLN A 169 7.81 15.85 18.53
CA GLN A 169 7.11 14.90 19.40
C GLN A 169 5.78 14.44 18.76
N LEU A 170 5.06 15.33 18.08
CA LEU A 170 3.86 14.97 17.33
C LEU A 170 4.17 14.00 16.18
N THR A 171 5.17 14.30 15.36
CA THR A 171 5.53 13.45 14.21
C THR A 171 6.10 12.11 14.65
N GLY A 172 6.88 12.08 15.75
CA GLY A 172 7.35 10.82 16.35
C GLY A 172 6.21 9.93 16.87
N LYS A 173 5.17 10.52 17.46
CA LYS A 173 3.95 9.78 17.86
C LYS A 173 3.20 9.24 16.63
N LEU A 174 3.05 10.05 15.58
CA LEU A 174 2.43 9.60 14.32
C LEU A 174 3.21 8.46 13.68
N ASP A 175 4.53 8.52 13.66
CA ASP A 175 5.38 7.44 13.13
C ASP A 175 5.24 6.15 13.92
N SER A 176 5.16 6.25 15.25
CA SER A 176 4.92 5.10 16.12
C SER A 176 3.56 4.46 15.83
N ILE A 177 2.51 5.28 15.69
CA ILE A 177 1.15 4.83 15.33
C ILE A 177 1.14 4.15 13.95
N LEU A 178 1.76 4.75 12.94
CA LEU A 178 1.83 4.15 11.61
C LEU A 178 2.56 2.80 11.65
N LYS A 179 3.60 2.66 12.47
CA LYS A 179 4.30 1.40 12.67
C LYS A 179 3.42 0.35 13.35
N GLU A 180 2.68 0.72 14.39
CA GLU A 180 1.72 -0.16 15.09
C GLU A 180 0.58 -0.62 14.18
N LEU A 181 0.14 0.24 13.27
CA LEU A 181 -0.87 -0.06 12.26
C LEU A 181 -0.31 -0.80 11.04
N GLU A 182 0.97 -1.23 11.09
CA GLU A 182 1.69 -1.89 9.99
C GLU A 182 1.57 -1.14 8.65
N TYR A 183 1.53 0.18 8.71
CA TYR A 183 1.35 1.02 7.54
C TYR A 183 2.50 0.83 6.54
N LYS A 184 2.13 0.44 5.32
CA LYS A 184 3.02 0.43 4.17
C LYS A 184 2.48 1.44 3.17
N PRO A 185 3.25 2.48 2.81
CA PRO A 185 2.79 3.45 1.84
C PRO A 185 2.55 2.76 0.51
N TYR A 186 1.41 3.07 -0.11
CA TYR A 186 1.16 2.60 -1.46
C TYR A 186 2.28 3.07 -2.39
N SER A 187 2.81 2.10 -3.14
CA SER A 187 3.76 2.36 -4.20
C SER A 187 3.45 1.44 -5.35
N ARG A 188 3.56 1.98 -6.57
CA ARG A 188 3.52 1.17 -7.78
C ARG A 188 4.70 0.19 -7.72
N PRO A 189 4.48 -1.12 -7.88
CA PRO A 189 5.58 -2.09 -7.93
C PRO A 189 6.61 -1.68 -8.97
N SER A 190 7.89 -1.89 -8.66
CA SER A 190 8.94 -1.77 -9.67
C SER A 190 8.76 -2.86 -10.73
N TRP A 191 9.42 -2.71 -11.88
CA TRP A 191 9.40 -3.75 -12.90
C TRP A 191 9.93 -5.09 -12.36
N ASP A 192 11.03 -5.05 -11.61
CA ASP A 192 11.60 -6.27 -11.03
C ASP A 192 10.63 -6.92 -10.02
N GLU A 193 9.92 -6.13 -9.21
CA GLU A 193 8.91 -6.65 -8.30
C GLU A 193 7.75 -7.30 -9.08
N TYR A 194 7.23 -6.60 -10.10
CA TYR A 194 6.12 -7.07 -10.93
C TYR A 194 6.44 -8.38 -11.67
N PHE A 195 7.57 -8.44 -12.37
CA PHE A 195 7.97 -9.64 -13.11
C PHE A 195 8.37 -10.79 -12.18
N MET A 196 8.93 -10.50 -10.99
CA MET A 196 9.17 -11.53 -9.99
C MET A 196 7.86 -12.07 -9.40
N LYS A 197 6.83 -11.23 -9.16
CA LYS A 197 5.49 -11.71 -8.76
C LYS A 197 4.93 -12.69 -9.79
N MET A 198 5.05 -12.36 -11.08
CA MET A 198 4.63 -13.26 -12.16
C MET A 198 5.43 -14.56 -12.18
N ALA A 199 6.75 -14.53 -11.91
CA ALA A 199 7.54 -15.75 -11.80
C ALA A 199 7.05 -16.68 -10.67
N TYR A 200 6.64 -16.11 -9.53
CA TYR A 200 6.00 -16.88 -8.45
C TYR A 200 4.62 -17.40 -8.84
N LEU A 201 3.79 -16.61 -9.51
CA LEU A 201 2.49 -17.06 -10.03
C LEU A 201 2.65 -18.24 -11.01
N VAL A 202 3.64 -18.16 -11.91
CA VAL A 202 3.96 -19.26 -12.85
C VAL A 202 4.42 -20.51 -12.08
N ALA A 203 5.18 -20.34 -10.99
CA ALA A 203 5.68 -21.45 -10.17
C ALA A 203 4.56 -22.26 -9.51
N GLU A 204 3.35 -21.70 -9.33
CA GLU A 204 2.20 -22.41 -8.76
C GLU A 204 1.79 -23.65 -9.57
N ARG A 205 2.09 -23.66 -10.87
CA ARG A 205 1.85 -24.82 -11.75
C ARG A 205 2.94 -25.90 -11.71
N SER A 206 4.01 -25.70 -10.95
CA SER A 206 5.07 -26.69 -10.80
C SER A 206 4.54 -27.99 -10.23
N THR A 207 5.03 -29.10 -10.78
CA THR A 207 4.70 -30.46 -10.33
C THR A 207 5.91 -31.17 -9.74
N CYS A 208 6.96 -30.42 -9.38
CA CYS A 208 8.14 -30.96 -8.72
C CYS A 208 7.95 -31.01 -7.20
N LEU A 209 8.21 -32.18 -6.59
CA LEU A 209 8.05 -32.38 -5.14
C LEU A 209 9.12 -31.70 -4.28
N ARG A 210 10.21 -31.20 -4.87
CA ARG A 210 11.33 -30.57 -4.12
C ARG A 210 11.22 -29.05 -4.08
N HIS A 211 10.96 -28.43 -5.23
CA HIS A 211 10.97 -26.98 -5.37
C HIS A 211 9.96 -26.56 -6.44
N HIS A 212 9.11 -25.60 -6.11
CA HIS A 212 8.24 -24.94 -7.08
C HIS A 212 8.99 -23.75 -7.67
N VAL A 213 9.41 -23.90 -8.93
CA VAL A 213 10.22 -22.92 -9.65
C VAL A 213 9.43 -22.41 -10.85
N GLY A 214 9.32 -21.09 -10.96
CA GLY A 214 8.78 -20.40 -12.12
C GLY A 214 9.78 -19.39 -12.68
N ALA A 215 9.71 -19.19 -14.00
CA ALA A 215 10.55 -18.29 -14.77
C ALA A 215 9.71 -17.51 -15.80
N VAL A 216 10.06 -16.25 -16.01
CA VAL A 216 9.44 -15.33 -16.96
C VAL A 216 10.54 -14.66 -17.76
N ILE A 217 10.50 -14.76 -19.09
CA ILE A 217 11.39 -14.03 -19.99
C ILE A 217 10.71 -12.73 -20.39
N VAL A 218 11.41 -11.61 -20.25
CA VAL A 218 10.88 -10.27 -20.47
C VAL A 218 11.80 -9.49 -21.39
N LYS A 219 11.22 -8.80 -22.38
CA LYS A 219 11.94 -7.91 -23.28
C LYS A 219 11.16 -6.63 -23.48
N ASN A 220 11.81 -5.48 -23.32
CA ASN A 220 11.17 -4.15 -23.39
C ASN A 220 9.93 -4.02 -22.47
N ASN A 221 9.98 -4.64 -21.28
CA ASN A 221 8.86 -4.76 -20.34
C ASN A 221 7.63 -5.53 -20.86
N TYR A 222 7.76 -6.32 -21.92
CA TYR A 222 6.76 -7.28 -22.37
C TYR A 222 7.19 -8.69 -22.02
N VAL A 223 6.25 -9.51 -21.54
CA VAL A 223 6.48 -10.93 -21.33
C VAL A 223 6.61 -11.62 -22.69
N VAL A 224 7.74 -12.28 -22.92
CA VAL A 224 8.03 -13.08 -24.12
C VAL A 224 7.50 -14.49 -23.93
N SER A 225 7.82 -15.10 -22.79
CA SER A 225 7.42 -16.46 -22.47
C SER A 225 7.50 -16.71 -20.96
N THR A 226 6.91 -17.81 -20.53
CA THR A 226 6.96 -18.29 -19.14
C THR A 226 7.29 -19.77 -19.11
N GLY A 227 7.81 -20.25 -17.99
CA GLY A 227 8.02 -21.68 -17.75
C GLY A 227 8.04 -21.99 -16.27
N TYR A 228 7.57 -23.18 -15.90
CA TYR A 228 7.73 -23.73 -14.57
C TYR A 228 8.45 -25.07 -14.67
N ASN A 229 9.02 -25.55 -13.57
CA ASN A 229 9.65 -26.85 -13.56
C ASN A 229 8.61 -27.99 -13.46
N GLY A 230 8.68 -28.95 -14.37
CA GLY A 230 7.74 -30.07 -14.49
C GLY A 230 8.24 -31.10 -15.49
N ALA A 231 7.63 -32.28 -15.52
CA ALA A 231 7.99 -33.31 -16.49
C ALA A 231 7.75 -32.82 -17.93
N ALA A 232 8.37 -33.50 -18.90
CA ALA A 232 8.15 -33.20 -20.30
C ALA A 232 6.65 -33.29 -20.66
N ALA A 233 6.23 -32.51 -21.67
CA ALA A 233 4.83 -32.48 -22.08
C ALA A 233 4.35 -33.89 -22.51
N GLY A 234 3.18 -34.29 -22.01
CA GLY A 234 2.54 -35.56 -22.38
C GLY A 234 3.00 -36.79 -21.59
N VAL A 235 3.87 -36.64 -20.58
CA VAL A 235 4.26 -37.74 -19.69
C VAL A 235 3.89 -37.46 -18.22
N LYS A 236 3.78 -38.53 -17.42
CA LYS A 236 3.48 -38.44 -15.99
C LYS A 236 4.57 -37.70 -15.23
N ASP A 237 4.17 -36.90 -14.26
CA ASP A 237 5.08 -36.06 -13.49
C ASP A 237 5.45 -36.61 -12.10
N CYS A 238 6.13 -35.80 -11.29
CA CYS A 238 6.58 -36.23 -9.96
C CYS A 238 5.43 -36.31 -8.94
N THR A 239 4.30 -35.63 -9.15
CA THR A 239 3.12 -35.76 -8.28
C THR A 239 2.46 -37.13 -8.44
N GLU A 240 2.54 -37.72 -9.64
CA GLU A 240 2.02 -39.06 -9.91
C GLU A 240 3.03 -40.17 -9.58
N LEU A 241 4.32 -39.97 -9.88
CA LEU A 241 5.33 -41.04 -9.85
C LEU A 241 6.30 -40.96 -8.66
N GLY A 242 6.19 -39.92 -7.84
CA GLY A 242 7.22 -39.55 -6.88
C GLY A 242 8.48 -38.98 -7.53
N CYS A 243 9.45 -38.59 -6.70
CA CYS A 243 10.69 -37.99 -7.15
C CYS A 243 11.79 -39.03 -7.34
N LEU A 244 12.21 -39.25 -8.59
CA LEU A 244 13.30 -40.17 -8.95
C LEU A 244 14.61 -39.85 -8.21
N ARG A 245 14.88 -38.56 -7.99
CA ARG A 245 16.09 -38.12 -7.29
C ARG A 245 16.07 -38.49 -5.81
N ASP A 246 14.90 -38.48 -5.16
CA ASP A 246 14.76 -38.90 -3.76
C ASP A 246 14.95 -40.41 -3.65
N GLN A 247 14.34 -41.18 -4.56
CA GLN A 247 14.50 -42.63 -4.64
C GLN A 247 15.96 -43.07 -4.80
N MET A 248 16.78 -42.26 -5.48
CA MET A 248 18.20 -42.51 -5.72
C MET A 248 19.15 -41.82 -4.71
N GLY A 249 18.63 -41.12 -3.70
CA GLY A 249 19.45 -40.42 -2.70
C GLY A 249 20.30 -39.28 -3.26
N ILE A 250 19.86 -38.63 -4.34
CA ILE A 250 20.63 -37.58 -5.03
C ILE A 250 20.35 -36.21 -4.38
N ALA A 251 21.37 -35.58 -3.83
CA ALA A 251 21.29 -34.25 -3.23
C ALA A 251 20.88 -33.15 -4.24
N SER A 252 20.15 -32.13 -3.79
CA SER A 252 19.84 -30.95 -4.63
C SER A 252 21.12 -30.24 -5.08
N GLY A 253 21.11 -29.65 -6.28
CA GLY A 253 22.30 -29.00 -6.84
C GLY A 253 23.25 -29.93 -7.63
N THR A 254 23.03 -31.25 -7.63
CA THR A 254 23.93 -32.23 -8.30
C THR A 254 23.19 -33.12 -9.30
N ARG A 255 23.92 -33.73 -10.25
CA ARG A 255 23.39 -34.74 -11.19
C ARG A 255 22.06 -34.33 -11.85
N HIS A 256 22.01 -33.10 -12.38
CA HIS A 256 20.77 -32.49 -12.91
C HIS A 256 20.14 -33.30 -14.05
N GLU A 257 20.97 -34.02 -14.82
CA GLU A 257 20.58 -34.89 -15.93
C GLU A 257 19.64 -36.04 -15.55
N ILE A 258 19.56 -36.39 -14.26
CA ILE A 258 18.69 -37.46 -13.76
C ILE A 258 17.29 -36.93 -13.42
N CYS A 259 17.11 -35.62 -13.33
CA CYS A 259 15.82 -35.04 -12.99
C CYS A 259 14.79 -35.33 -14.09
N ARG A 260 13.61 -35.84 -13.73
CA ARG A 260 12.47 -35.96 -14.66
C ARG A 260 11.96 -34.58 -15.11
N ALA A 261 12.10 -33.58 -14.24
CA ALA A 261 11.60 -32.25 -14.50
C ALA A 261 12.55 -31.50 -15.44
N ILE A 262 11.98 -30.95 -16.51
CA ILE A 262 12.57 -29.83 -17.26
C ILE A 262 12.49 -28.61 -16.34
N HIS A 263 13.57 -27.84 -16.25
CA HIS A 263 13.62 -26.68 -15.35
C HIS A 263 12.81 -25.50 -15.91
N ALA A 264 12.43 -24.57 -15.02
CA ALA A 264 11.57 -23.45 -15.36
C ALA A 264 12.19 -22.56 -16.46
N GLU A 265 13.48 -22.28 -16.37
CA GLU A 265 14.25 -21.48 -17.31
C GLU A 265 14.31 -22.15 -18.68
N GLN A 266 14.50 -23.47 -18.69
CA GLN A 266 14.53 -24.28 -19.91
C GLN A 266 13.17 -24.24 -20.60
N ASN A 267 12.10 -24.48 -19.86
CA ASN A 267 10.74 -24.40 -20.39
C ASN A 267 10.44 -23.01 -20.93
N ALA A 268 10.83 -21.93 -20.24
CA ALA A 268 10.62 -20.57 -20.72
C ALA A 268 11.35 -20.31 -22.06
N ILE A 269 12.60 -20.79 -22.21
CA ILE A 269 13.36 -20.67 -23.47
C ILE A 269 12.71 -21.52 -24.59
N ILE A 270 12.31 -22.76 -24.30
CA ILE A 270 11.63 -23.65 -25.25
C ILE A 270 10.33 -22.99 -25.74
N GLN A 271 9.53 -22.43 -24.83
CA GLN A 271 8.29 -21.74 -25.16
C GLN A 271 8.52 -20.49 -26.01
N ALA A 272 9.59 -19.73 -25.75
CA ALA A 272 9.96 -18.60 -26.59
C ALA A 272 10.29 -19.07 -28.02
N ALA A 273 11.06 -20.16 -28.16
CA ALA A 273 11.41 -20.72 -29.46
C ALA A 273 10.19 -21.23 -30.24
N LEU A 274 9.27 -21.94 -29.58
CA LEU A 274 8.05 -22.49 -30.20
C LEU A 274 7.13 -21.39 -30.75
N HIS A 275 7.04 -20.25 -30.08
CA HIS A 275 6.12 -19.17 -30.44
C HIS A 275 6.80 -18.01 -31.18
N GLY A 276 8.05 -18.17 -31.62
CA GLY A 276 8.79 -17.14 -32.36
C GLY A 276 9.18 -15.92 -31.52
N GLY A 277 9.20 -16.03 -30.19
CA GLY A 277 9.61 -14.98 -29.28
C GLY A 277 11.13 -14.81 -29.20
N GLY A 278 11.66 -13.66 -29.61
CA GLY A 278 13.11 -13.40 -29.57
C GLY A 278 13.62 -13.10 -28.15
N THR A 279 14.50 -13.97 -27.63
CA THR A 279 15.12 -13.83 -26.29
C THR A 279 16.37 -12.96 -26.25
N GLN A 280 16.91 -12.55 -27.41
CA GLN A 280 18.12 -11.75 -27.46
C GLN A 280 17.94 -10.39 -26.79
N GLY A 281 18.83 -10.08 -25.85
CA GLY A 281 18.79 -8.87 -25.02
C GLY A 281 17.73 -8.89 -23.92
N ALA A 282 17.03 -10.00 -23.71
CA ALA A 282 15.97 -10.11 -22.70
C ALA A 282 16.55 -10.20 -21.27
N THR A 283 15.63 -10.09 -20.30
CA THR A 283 15.84 -10.40 -18.88
C THR A 283 15.04 -11.64 -18.52
N VAL A 284 15.63 -12.55 -17.75
CA VAL A 284 14.91 -13.66 -17.10
C VAL A 284 14.68 -13.34 -15.65
N TYR A 285 13.42 -13.41 -15.21
CA TYR A 285 13.03 -13.41 -13.81
C TYR A 285 12.73 -14.85 -13.41
N CYS A 286 13.51 -15.43 -12.50
CA CYS A 286 13.29 -16.80 -12.02
C CYS A 286 13.20 -16.79 -10.50
N THR A 287 12.30 -17.58 -9.92
CA THR A 287 12.16 -17.67 -8.46
C THR A 287 13.45 -18.11 -7.74
N HIS A 288 14.32 -18.88 -8.42
CA HIS A 288 15.57 -19.43 -7.89
C HIS A 288 16.74 -19.16 -8.85
N SER A 289 17.96 -19.09 -8.31
CA SER A 289 19.17 -18.99 -9.14
C SER A 289 19.33 -20.24 -10.02
N PRO A 290 19.95 -20.11 -11.21
CA PRO A 290 19.95 -21.19 -12.18
C PRO A 290 20.97 -22.28 -11.80
N CYS A 291 20.71 -23.51 -12.21
CA CYS A 291 21.78 -24.51 -12.28
C CYS A 291 22.71 -24.23 -13.47
N ILE A 292 23.87 -24.89 -13.52
CA ILE A 292 24.83 -24.71 -14.62
C ILE A 292 24.25 -24.99 -16.02
N ILE A 293 23.34 -25.96 -16.13
CA ILE A 293 22.71 -26.30 -17.42
C ILE A 293 21.83 -25.15 -17.90
N CYS A 294 21.00 -24.60 -17.00
CA CYS A 294 20.14 -23.45 -17.31
C CYS A 294 20.97 -22.21 -17.61
N ALA A 295 22.06 -21.98 -16.87
CA ALA A 295 22.96 -20.86 -17.09
C ALA A 295 23.58 -20.88 -18.50
N LYS A 296 24.05 -22.04 -18.96
CA LYS A 296 24.55 -22.22 -20.34
C LYS A 296 23.49 -21.88 -21.39
N MET A 297 22.24 -22.29 -21.15
CA MET A 297 21.12 -21.99 -22.05
C MET A 297 20.80 -20.49 -22.07
N VAL A 298 20.80 -19.83 -20.91
CA VAL A 298 20.59 -18.37 -20.79
C VAL A 298 21.61 -17.60 -21.62
N VAL A 299 22.90 -17.96 -21.50
CA VAL A 299 23.99 -17.35 -22.28
C VAL A 299 23.78 -17.54 -23.78
N ASN A 300 23.47 -18.77 -24.22
CA ASN A 300 23.28 -19.07 -25.64
C ASN A 300 22.01 -18.46 -26.23
N ALA A 301 20.97 -18.30 -25.43
CA ALA A 301 19.75 -17.57 -25.78
C ALA A 301 19.94 -16.04 -25.84
N LYS A 302 21.18 -15.56 -25.64
CA LYS A 302 21.58 -14.14 -25.70
C LYS A 302 20.80 -13.26 -24.72
N ILE A 303 20.35 -13.82 -23.61
CA ILE A 303 19.76 -13.08 -22.48
C ILE A 303 20.89 -12.32 -21.77
N LYS A 304 20.60 -11.09 -21.33
CA LYS A 304 21.60 -10.20 -20.75
C LYS A 304 21.48 -9.98 -19.26
N ARG A 305 20.34 -10.34 -18.66
CA ARG A 305 20.09 -10.16 -17.24
C ARG A 305 19.30 -11.33 -16.67
N PHE A 306 19.69 -11.79 -15.49
CA PHE A 306 19.03 -12.82 -14.72
C PHE A 306 18.72 -12.29 -13.32
N VAL A 307 17.45 -12.28 -12.95
CA VAL A 307 16.97 -11.76 -11.67
C VAL A 307 16.35 -12.91 -10.88
N THR A 308 16.76 -13.07 -9.61
CA THR A 308 16.22 -14.10 -8.71
C THR A 308 15.77 -13.56 -7.36
N ALA A 309 14.86 -14.28 -6.70
CA ALA A 309 14.47 -14.02 -5.31
C ALA A 309 15.09 -15.01 -4.30
N ASN A 310 15.56 -16.18 -4.76
CA ASN A 310 16.17 -17.20 -3.90
C ASN A 310 17.45 -17.76 -4.52
N HIS A 311 18.32 -18.29 -3.68
CA HIS A 311 19.49 -19.04 -4.11
C HIS A 311 19.17 -20.54 -4.17
N TYR A 312 19.56 -21.17 -5.28
CA TYR A 312 19.69 -22.60 -5.40
C TYR A 312 21.14 -23.01 -5.00
N PRO A 313 21.38 -24.23 -4.48
CA PRO A 313 22.70 -24.60 -3.95
C PRO A 313 23.85 -24.57 -4.96
N ASP A 314 23.55 -24.75 -6.24
CA ASP A 314 24.55 -24.72 -7.31
C ASP A 314 25.00 -23.28 -7.58
N LYS A 315 26.30 -23.00 -7.40
CA LYS A 315 26.92 -21.68 -7.62
C LYS A 315 27.78 -21.61 -8.88
N SER A 316 27.92 -22.71 -9.62
CA SER A 316 28.83 -22.79 -10.76
C SER A 316 28.41 -21.91 -11.95
N TYR A 317 27.19 -21.37 -11.93
CA TYR A 317 26.72 -20.40 -12.92
C TYR A 317 27.43 -19.04 -12.84
N GLN A 318 28.03 -18.69 -11.70
CA GLN A 318 28.55 -17.34 -11.42
C GLN A 318 29.69 -16.97 -12.37
N ASP A 319 30.70 -17.84 -12.49
CA ASP A 319 31.86 -17.61 -13.36
C ASP A 319 31.44 -17.50 -14.83
N LEU A 320 30.51 -18.38 -15.25
CA LEU A 320 29.97 -18.37 -16.60
C LEU A 320 29.22 -17.07 -16.92
N PHE A 321 28.39 -16.58 -15.99
CA PHE A 321 27.67 -15.31 -16.17
C PHE A 321 28.62 -14.12 -16.22
N ALA A 322 29.68 -14.12 -15.39
CA ALA A 322 30.70 -13.09 -15.43
C ALA A 322 31.45 -13.08 -16.78
N GLU A 323 31.89 -14.24 -17.26
CA GLU A 323 32.58 -14.39 -18.54
C GLU A 323 31.70 -13.97 -19.74
N ALA A 324 30.43 -14.37 -19.72
CA ALA A 324 29.48 -14.07 -20.80
C ALA A 324 28.88 -12.65 -20.74
N GLY A 325 29.14 -11.89 -19.67
CA GLY A 325 28.55 -10.58 -19.44
C GLY A 325 27.03 -10.63 -19.25
N VAL A 326 26.54 -11.60 -18.47
CA VAL A 326 25.14 -11.68 -18.01
C VAL A 326 25.04 -11.06 -16.63
N GLU A 327 24.28 -9.98 -16.49
CA GLU A 327 24.02 -9.34 -15.20
C GLU A 327 23.20 -10.28 -14.30
N PHE A 328 23.67 -10.51 -13.08
CA PHE A 328 22.96 -11.33 -12.09
C PHE A 328 22.50 -10.45 -10.92
N CYS A 329 21.18 -10.42 -10.66
CA CYS A 329 20.59 -9.66 -9.58
C CYS A 329 19.82 -10.55 -8.62
N VAL A 330 19.93 -10.26 -7.32
CA VAL A 330 19.05 -10.83 -6.30
C VAL A 330 18.14 -9.74 -5.79
N VAL A 331 16.83 -9.98 -5.83
CA VAL A 331 15.80 -9.08 -5.31
C VAL A 331 15.11 -9.70 -4.11
N LYS A 332 14.49 -8.87 -3.28
CA LYS A 332 13.64 -9.35 -2.19
C LYS A 332 12.43 -10.09 -2.78
N ARG A 333 12.04 -11.22 -2.19
CA ARG A 333 10.77 -11.90 -2.53
C ARG A 333 9.62 -10.91 -2.38
N PRO A 334 8.81 -10.69 -3.44
CA PRO A 334 7.71 -9.72 -3.40
C PRO A 334 6.51 -10.27 -2.63
N GLU A 335 5.65 -9.37 -2.14
CA GLU A 335 4.32 -9.75 -1.62
C GLU A 335 3.43 -10.18 -2.79
N LEU A 336 2.84 -11.38 -2.71
CA LEU A 336 2.07 -11.97 -3.80
C LEU A 336 0.59 -11.55 -3.79
N THR A 337 0.15 -10.84 -2.76
CA THR A 337 -1.22 -10.32 -2.66
C THR A 337 -1.34 -8.94 -3.30
N ILE A 338 -2.52 -8.65 -3.82
CA ILE A 338 -2.95 -7.29 -4.20
C ILE A 338 -3.74 -6.76 -3.01
N SER A 339 -3.26 -5.68 -2.39
CA SER A 339 -3.85 -5.11 -1.15
C SER A 339 -4.60 -3.80 -1.39
N VAL A 340 -4.81 -3.46 -2.65
CA VAL A 340 -5.23 -2.12 -3.08
C VAL A 340 -6.42 -2.27 -4.01
N LEU A 341 -7.58 -1.78 -3.55
CA LEU A 341 -8.83 -1.61 -4.32
C LEU A 341 -9.68 -2.86 -4.56
N ASP A 342 -9.32 -4.01 -4.00
CA ASP A 342 -10.13 -5.25 -4.04
C ASP A 342 -10.88 -5.52 -2.72
#